data_AF-A0A077X6T9-F1
#
_entry.id   AF-A0A077X6T9-F1
#
_cell.length_a   1.000
_cell.length_b   1.000
_cell.length_c   1.000
_cell.angle_alpha   90.00
_cell.angle_beta   90.00
_cell.angle_gamma   90.00
#
_symmetry.space_group_name_H-M   'P 1'
#
loop_
_entity.id
_entity.type
_entity.pdbx_description
1 polymer ?
#
loop_
_entity_poly.entity_id
_entity_poly.type
_entity_poly.pdbx_seq_one_letter_code
_entity_poly.pdbx_strand_id
1 'polypeptide(L)' 'ENKTIIVMTSANINDHNPSNEKYENEIVKSANLFKTDINSEDDIRKGYLKKTFVNIAGYIIEKKDKYLDVTHVES' A
#
# COMPACT_ATOMS: atom_id res chain seq x y z
N GLU A 1 14.03 -17.03 15.30
CA GLU A 1 13.12 -15.98 14.78
C GLU A 1 12.81 -14.98 15.89
N ASN A 2 13.43 -13.80 15.87
CA ASN A 2 13.13 -12.69 16.81
C ASN A 2 12.63 -11.43 16.09
N LYS A 3 12.48 -11.47 14.77
CA LYS A 3 12.12 -10.32 13.93
C LYS A 3 10.96 -10.72 13.02
N THR A 4 9.90 -9.94 13.07
CA THR A 4 8.74 -10.04 12.19
C THR A 4 8.67 -8.76 11.38
N ILE A 5 8.42 -8.88 10.07
CA ILE A 5 8.25 -7.74 9.18
C ILE A 5 6.85 -7.83 8.59
N ILE A 6 6.07 -6.76 8.76
CA ILE A 6 4.77 -6.57 8.11
C ILE A 6 4.96 -5.46 7.10
N VAL A 7 4.71 -5.74 5.83
CA VAL A 7 4.86 -4.76 4.74
C VAL A 7 3.60 -4.73 3.90
N MET A 8 3.18 -3.52 3.53
CA MET A 8 2.10 -3.24 2.60
C MET A 8 2.56 -2.24 1.56
N THR A 9 2.00 -2.35 0.36
CA THR A 9 2.16 -1.41 -0.75
C THR A 9 0.82 -1.32 -1.46
N SER A 10 0.55 -0.20 -2.12
CA SER A 10 -0.56 -0.13 -3.07
C SER A 10 -0.39 -1.11 -4.23
N ALA A 11 -1.51 -1.44 -4.86
CA ALA A 11 -1.60 -2.25 -6.06
C ALA A 11 -2.00 -1.37 -7.25
N ASN A 12 -1.71 -1.81 -8.48
CA ASN A 12 -2.17 -1.12 -9.68
C ASN A 12 -3.63 -1.48 -9.96
N ILE A 13 -4.56 -0.77 -9.32
CA ILE A 13 -5.99 -1.05 -9.38
C ILE A 13 -6.68 -0.10 -10.36
N ASN A 14 -7.37 -0.67 -11.34
CA ASN A 14 -8.42 0.02 -12.06
C ASN A 14 -9.71 -0.05 -11.22
N ASP A 15 -9.97 1.04 -10.51
CA ASP A 15 -11.12 1.24 -9.63
C ASP A 15 -12.19 2.13 -10.28
N HIS A 16 -12.08 2.40 -11.59
CA HIS A 16 -12.96 3.29 -12.35
C HIS A 16 -13.13 4.69 -11.73
N ASN A 17 -12.16 5.13 -10.92
CA ASN A 17 -12.11 6.51 -10.43
C ASN A 17 -11.80 7.46 -11.61
N PRO A 18 -12.44 8.63 -11.71
CA PRO A 18 -12.25 9.57 -12.83
C PRO A 18 -10.90 10.30 -12.80
N SER A 19 -10.10 10.14 -11.74
CA SER A 19 -8.76 10.70 -11.64
C SER A 19 -7.84 10.17 -12.74
N ASN A 20 -7.05 11.07 -13.33
CA ASN A 20 -6.01 10.73 -14.30
C ASN A 20 -4.67 10.35 -13.63
N GLU A 21 -4.62 10.30 -12.30
CA GLU A 21 -3.41 9.88 -11.57
C GLU A 21 -3.09 8.42 -11.86
N LYS A 22 -1.86 8.19 -12.35
CA LYS A 22 -1.36 6.85 -12.65
C LYS A 22 -0.62 6.31 -11.45
N TYR A 23 -0.88 5.05 -11.12
CA TYR A 23 -0.09 4.32 -10.15
C TYR A 23 1.26 3.91 -10.74
N GLU A 24 2.33 4.31 -10.06
CA GLU A 24 3.68 3.79 -10.26
C GLU A 24 4.38 3.78 -8.89
N ASN A 25 4.90 2.62 -8.49
CA ASN A 25 5.65 2.46 -7.27
C ASN A 25 7.15 2.41 -7.58
N GLU A 26 7.88 3.39 -7.05
CA GLU A 26 9.31 3.57 -7.31
C GLU A 26 10.19 2.66 -6.43
N ILE A 27 9.67 2.21 -5.29
CA ILE A 27 10.41 1.42 -4.28
C ILE A 27 10.19 -0.09 -4.55
N VAL A 28 8.94 -0.53 -4.51
CA VAL A 28 8.55 -1.93 -4.74
C VAL A 28 8.17 -2.11 -6.20
N LYS A 29 9.17 -2.09 -7.10
CA LYS A 29 8.95 -2.15 -8.56
C LYS A 29 8.14 -3.36 -9.02
N SER A 30 8.22 -4.48 -8.31
CA SER A 30 7.41 -5.68 -8.60
C SER A 30 5.91 -5.46 -8.39
N ALA A 31 5.50 -4.54 -7.51
CA ALA A 31 4.09 -4.21 -7.28
C ALA A 31 3.42 -3.59 -8.52
N ASN A 32 4.19 -2.97 -9.42
CA ASN A 32 3.68 -2.42 -10.69
C ASN A 32 3.14 -3.49 -11.65
N LEU A 33 3.54 -4.76 -11.45
CA LEU A 33 3.10 -5.90 -12.26
C LEU A 33 1.71 -6.40 -11.84
N PHE A 34 1.30 -6.16 -10.58
CA PHE A 34 0.00 -6.59 -10.10
C PHE A 34 -1.07 -5.61 -10.56
N LYS A 35 -1.77 -5.98 -11.64
CA LYS A 35 -2.85 -5.21 -12.25
C LYS A 35 -4.17 -5.93 -12.05
N THR A 36 -5.17 -5.22 -11.56
CA THR A 36 -6.51 -5.78 -11.39
C THR A 36 -7.57 -4.73 -11.64
N ASP A 37 -8.73 -5.17 -12.10
CA ASP A 37 -9.92 -4.35 -12.32
C ASP A 37 -10.97 -4.76 -11.28
N ILE A 38 -11.57 -3.79 -10.61
CA ILE A 38 -12.57 -4.04 -9.56
C ILE A 38 -13.85 -3.25 -9.81
N ASN A 39 -14.98 -3.83 -9.41
CA ASN A 39 -16.24 -3.11 -9.30
C ASN A 39 -16.27 -2.34 -7.98
N SER A 40 -15.69 -1.13 -7.97
CA SER A 40 -15.61 -0.26 -6.80
C SER A 40 -16.93 0.41 -6.44
N GLU A 41 -17.01 0.94 -5.23
CA GLU A 41 -18.17 1.69 -4.73
C GLU A 41 -18.47 2.95 -5.56
N ASP A 42 -19.74 3.35 -5.57
CA ASP A 42 -20.24 4.50 -6.33
C ASP A 42 -19.44 5.79 -6.09
N ASP A 43 -19.05 6.05 -4.84
CA ASP A 43 -18.35 7.27 -4.47
C ASP A 43 -16.92 7.33 -5.00
N ILE A 44 -16.28 6.17 -5.21
CA ILE A 44 -14.97 6.06 -5.86
C ILE A 44 -15.12 6.37 -7.35
N ARG A 45 -16.11 5.75 -8.00
CA ARG A 45 -16.38 5.92 -9.44
C ARG A 45 -16.86 7.32 -9.80
N LYS A 46 -17.54 8.01 -8.88
CA LYS A 46 -17.95 9.41 -9.03
C LYS A 46 -16.84 10.40 -8.64
N GLY A 47 -15.71 9.92 -8.11
CA GLY A 47 -14.57 10.75 -7.73
C GLY A 47 -14.80 11.57 -6.45
N TYR A 48 -15.78 11.21 -5.62
CA TYR A 48 -15.97 11.84 -4.31
C TYR A 48 -14.86 11.47 -3.32
N LEU A 49 -14.24 10.30 -3.51
CA LEU A 49 -13.05 9.88 -2.78
C LEU A 49 -11.77 10.16 -3.59
N LYS A 50 -10.81 10.81 -2.93
CA LYS A 50 -9.50 11.08 -3.52
C LYS A 50 -8.69 9.80 -3.62
N LYS A 51 -8.16 9.50 -4.81
CA LYS A 51 -7.24 8.39 -5.04
C LYS A 51 -5.91 8.66 -4.32
N THR A 52 -5.33 7.66 -3.68
CA THR A 52 -4.08 7.78 -2.92
C THR A 52 -3.31 6.47 -3.02
N PHE A 53 -1.99 6.59 -3.10
CA PHE A 53 -1.09 5.46 -3.24
C PHE A 53 -0.03 5.50 -2.14
N VAL A 54 0.42 4.31 -1.75
CA VAL A 54 1.48 4.07 -0.76
C VAL A 54 2.57 3.27 -1.45
N ASN A 55 3.80 3.79 -1.45
CA ASN A 55 4.94 3.10 -2.06
C ASN A 55 5.40 1.95 -1.17
N ILE A 56 5.51 2.20 0.12
CA ILE A 56 5.74 1.16 1.13
C ILE A 56 5.24 1.68 2.48
N ALA A 57 4.57 0.83 3.24
CA ALA A 57 4.31 1.08 4.64
C ALA A 57 4.46 -0.22 5.42
N GLY A 58 4.80 -0.15 6.70
CA GLY A 58 4.96 -1.35 7.48
C GLY A 58 5.66 -1.18 8.81
N TYR A 59 5.87 -2.33 9.44
CA TYR A 59 6.49 -2.42 10.75
C TYR A 59 7.58 -3.48 10.74
N ILE A 60 8.68 -3.15 11.40
CA ILE A 60 9.68 -4.12 11.83
C ILE A 60 9.45 -4.30 13.33
N ILE A 61 9.05 -5.51 13.73
CA ILE A 61 8.78 -5.87 15.11
C ILE A 61 9.90 -6.80 15.57
N GLU A 62 10.70 -6.34 16.52
CA GLU A 62 11.80 -7.10 17.08
C GLU A 62 11.50 -7.49 18.53
N LYS A 63 11.50 -8.79 18.81
CA LYS A 63 11.45 -9.30 20.16
C LYS A 63 12.81 -9.15 20.83
N LYS A 64 12.86 -8.33 21.89
CA LYS A 64 13.98 -8.26 22.84
C LYS A 64 13.61 -9.04 24.11
N ASP A 65 14.57 -9.19 25.02
CA ASP A 65 14.39 -10.02 26.22
C ASP A 65 13.26 -9.53 27.14
N LYS A 66 13.01 -8.22 27.18
CA LYS A 66 12.04 -7.60 28.11
C LYS A 66 10.92 -6.81 27.43
N TYR A 67 11.03 -6.56 26.12
CA TYR A 67 10.11 -5.68 25.40
C TYR A 67 10.12 -5.97 23.89
N LEU A 68 9.24 -5.30 23.15
CA LEU A 68 9.21 -5.31 21.70
C LEU A 68 9.69 -3.95 21.18
N ASP A 69 10.67 -3.96 20.29
CA ASP A 69 10.99 -2.78 19.48
C ASP A 69 10.11 -2.80 18.24
N VAL A 70 9.41 -1.69 17.99
CA VAL A 70 8.55 -1.54 16.81
C VAL A 70 9.00 -0.31 16.03
N THR A 71 9.52 -0.54 14.83
CA THR A 71 9.92 0.53 13.91
C THR A 71 8.89 0.66 12.81
N HIS A 72 8.27 1.83 12.70
CA HIS A 72 7.38 2.20 11.59
C HIS A 72 8.21 2.65 10.38
N VAL A 73 7.79 2.24 9.18
CA VAL A 73 8.38 2.64 7.91
C VAL A 73 7.26 3.07 6.98
N GLU A 74 7.41 4.22 6.32
CA GLU A 74 6.46 4.72 5.31
C GLU A 74 7.15 5.56 4.23
N SER A 75 6.57 5.56 3.02
CA SER A 75 6.97 6.40 1.88
C SER A 75 5.85 6.57 0.86
#